data_AF-M0MP33-F1
#
_entry.id   AF-M0MP33-F1
#
_cell.length_a   1.000
_cell.length_b   1.000
_cell.length_c   1.000
_cell.angle_alpha   90.00
_cell.angle_beta   90.00
_cell.angle_gamma   90.00
#
_symmetry.space_group_name_H-M   'P 1'
#
loop_
_entity.id
_entity.type
_entity.pdbx_description
1 polymer ?
#
loop_
_entity_poly.entity_id
_entity_poly.type
_entity_poly.pdbx_seq_one_letter_code
_entity_poly.pdbx_strand_id
1 'polypeptide(L)'
;MSSALRSTFEDRVCDVVGIDQYRTREDVADAFEFWDWQERQAKHILRTYLYDYWDYDFWYPLWDREFMDFWTTVPLEHRFERSLFERYVRSVYADAAGLSMDEVQETFHERSPWVSRIEKALSGTPLKDPVEQLYRHHISPREYDDNPIWGIMDRDQFDRLQSGRQVIHAFRVLELLGRMSFSPPTDGYISRDREVTTETVGRSRPPSALMPTDEDTEQA
;
A
#
# COMPACT_ATOMS: atom_id res chain seq x y z
N MET A 1 19.46 10.31 -10.92
CA MET A 1 20.03 9.68 -9.70
C MET A 1 21.51 9.47 -9.92
N SER A 2 22.35 9.78 -8.92
CA SER A 2 23.79 9.47 -8.94
C SER A 2 24.03 7.96 -9.08
N SER A 3 25.05 7.56 -9.84
CA SER A 3 25.45 6.14 -10.01
C SER A 3 25.67 5.44 -8.66
N ALA A 4 26.21 6.16 -7.67
CA ALA A 4 26.47 5.64 -6.33
C ALA A 4 25.19 5.37 -5.51
N LEU A 5 24.12 6.14 -5.72
CA LEU A 5 22.84 5.87 -5.08
C LEU A 5 22.21 4.60 -5.65
N ARG A 6 22.32 4.40 -6.97
CA ARG A 6 21.80 3.20 -7.62
C ARG A 6 22.49 1.95 -7.08
N SER A 7 23.82 1.92 -7.01
CA SER A 7 24.56 0.76 -6.48
C SER A 7 24.18 0.47 -5.02
N THR A 8 24.07 1.50 -4.18
CA THR A 8 23.67 1.32 -2.77
C THR A 8 22.27 0.70 -2.63
N PHE A 9 21.33 1.09 -3.50
CA PHE A 9 19.99 0.51 -3.51
C PHE A 9 20.00 -0.94 -4.00
N GLU A 10 20.78 -1.23 -5.05
CA GLU A 10 20.94 -2.59 -5.58
C GLU A 10 21.52 -3.54 -4.52
N ASP A 11 22.61 -3.14 -3.85
CA ASP A 11 23.22 -3.92 -2.78
C ASP A 11 22.21 -4.23 -1.66
N ARG A 12 21.44 -3.21 -1.25
CA ARG A 12 20.41 -3.38 -0.21
C ARG A 12 19.28 -4.32 -0.63
N VAL A 13 18.85 -4.28 -1.89
CA VAL A 13 17.81 -5.19 -2.39
C VAL A 13 18.34 -6.63 -2.37
N CYS A 14 19.58 -6.85 -2.82
CA CYS A 14 20.22 -8.16 -2.77
C CYS A 14 20.36 -8.68 -1.33
N ASP A 15 20.79 -7.82 -0.39
CA ASP A 15 20.91 -8.16 1.03
C ASP A 15 19.56 -8.58 1.65
N VAL A 16 18.48 -7.87 1.30
CA VAL A 16 17.13 -8.16 1.82
C VAL A 16 16.57 -9.45 1.23
N VAL A 17 16.75 -9.68 -0.07
CA VAL A 17 16.23 -10.87 -0.74
C VAL A 17 16.99 -12.14 -0.32
N GLY A 18 18.28 -12.01 0.05
CA GLY A 18 19.06 -13.12 0.61
C GLY A 18 19.31 -14.28 -0.36
N ILE A 19 19.16 -14.06 -1.67
CA ILE A 19 19.36 -15.07 -2.71
C ILE A 19 20.50 -14.61 -3.64
N ASP A 20 21.61 -15.35 -3.58
CA ASP A 20 22.81 -15.05 -4.37
C ASP A 20 22.67 -15.42 -5.86
N GLN A 21 21.82 -16.41 -6.18
CA GLN A 21 21.63 -16.90 -7.55
C GLN A 21 20.20 -17.39 -7.79
N TYR A 22 19.53 -16.80 -8.77
CA TYR A 22 18.23 -17.25 -9.27
C TYR A 22 18.42 -18.39 -10.28
N ARG A 23 17.79 -19.55 -10.05
CA ARG A 23 17.91 -20.72 -10.94
C ARG A 23 16.65 -20.95 -11.77
N THR A 24 15.50 -20.55 -11.24
CA THR A 24 14.18 -20.73 -11.87
C THR A 24 13.39 -19.42 -11.94
N ARG A 25 12.27 -19.41 -12.66
CA ARG A 25 11.37 -18.23 -12.70
C ARG A 25 10.65 -18.06 -11.37
N GLU A 26 10.38 -19.19 -10.72
CA GLU A 26 9.79 -19.32 -9.39
C GLU A 26 10.69 -18.67 -8.34
N ASP A 27 12.00 -18.94 -8.37
CA ASP A 27 12.97 -18.31 -7.45
C ASP A 27 12.93 -16.77 -7.55
N VAL A 28 12.79 -16.23 -8.78
CA VAL A 28 12.71 -14.78 -9.01
C VAL A 28 11.39 -14.22 -8.50
N ALA A 29 10.28 -14.94 -8.69
CA ALA A 29 8.98 -14.53 -8.19
C ALA A 29 8.95 -14.54 -6.66
N ASP A 30 9.46 -15.59 -6.03
CA ASP A 30 9.55 -15.72 -4.58
C ASP A 30 10.38 -14.60 -3.95
N ALA A 31 11.54 -14.31 -4.55
CA ALA A 31 12.39 -13.20 -4.17
C ALA A 31 11.69 -11.84 -4.24
N PHE A 32 10.99 -11.59 -5.35
CA PHE A 32 10.24 -10.36 -5.55
C PHE A 32 9.09 -10.23 -4.54
N GLU A 33 8.30 -11.29 -4.34
CA GLU A 33 7.20 -11.31 -3.38
C GLU A 33 7.70 -11.12 -1.94
N PHE A 34 8.82 -11.75 -1.57
CA PHE A 34 9.45 -11.56 -0.27
C PHE A 34 9.93 -10.11 -0.05
N TRP A 35 10.52 -9.50 -1.08
CA TRP A 35 10.94 -8.10 -1.01
C TRP A 35 9.74 -7.14 -0.93
N ASP A 36 8.69 -7.33 -1.74
CA ASP A 36 7.46 -6.52 -1.68
C ASP A 36 6.81 -6.63 -0.30
N TRP A 37 6.79 -7.85 0.25
CA TRP A 37 6.32 -8.12 1.60
C TRP A 37 7.07 -7.30 2.66
N GLN A 38 8.40 -7.38 2.68
CA GLN A 38 9.26 -6.66 3.63
C GLN A 38 9.19 -5.14 3.48
N GLU A 39 9.13 -4.63 2.24
CA GLU A 39 9.25 -3.21 1.96
C GLU A 39 7.89 -2.54 1.84
N ARG A 40 7.10 -2.92 0.83
CA ARG A 40 5.83 -2.25 0.54
C ARG A 40 4.77 -2.63 1.57
N GLN A 41 4.57 -3.91 1.82
CA GLN A 41 3.47 -4.36 2.66
C GLN A 41 3.69 -3.98 4.13
N ALA A 42 4.85 -4.31 4.71
CA ALA A 42 5.14 -4.04 6.11
C ALA A 42 5.27 -2.54 6.43
N LYS A 43 5.86 -1.73 5.54
CA LYS A 43 6.14 -0.31 5.85
C LYS A 43 5.04 0.64 5.41
N HIS A 44 4.20 0.24 4.45
CA HIS A 44 3.17 1.11 3.89
C HIS A 44 1.75 0.57 4.11
N ILE A 45 1.46 -0.70 3.79
CA ILE A 45 0.10 -1.25 3.84
C ILE A 45 -0.33 -1.59 5.27
N LEU A 46 0.51 -2.31 6.01
CA LEU A 46 0.26 -2.66 7.41
C LEU A 46 0.37 -1.44 8.33
N ARG A 47 1.16 -0.44 7.92
CA ARG A 47 1.29 0.83 8.63
C ARG A 47 0.18 1.81 8.22
N THR A 48 -1.08 1.37 8.27
CA THR A 48 -2.22 2.23 7.97
C THR A 48 -2.59 3.06 9.20
N TYR A 49 -2.01 4.26 9.30
CA TYR A 49 -2.27 5.25 10.36
C TYR A 49 -3.71 5.76 10.45
N LEU A 50 -4.56 5.37 9.49
CA LEU A 50 -5.95 5.79 9.49
C LEU A 50 -6.66 5.25 10.73
N TYR A 51 -6.48 3.96 11.03
CA TYR A 51 -7.11 3.33 12.18
C TYR A 51 -6.54 3.87 13.49
N ASP A 52 -5.22 4.02 13.59
CA ASP A 52 -4.56 4.66 14.74
C ASP A 52 -5.07 6.09 14.99
N TYR A 53 -5.26 6.88 13.93
CA TYR A 53 -5.74 8.26 14.05
C TYR A 53 -7.17 8.33 14.61
N TRP A 54 -8.01 7.38 14.21
CA TRP A 54 -9.40 7.29 14.67
C TRP A 54 -9.57 6.48 15.96
N ASP A 55 -8.47 6.04 16.59
CA ASP A 55 -8.48 5.20 17.79
C ASP A 55 -9.29 3.91 17.61
N TYR A 56 -9.20 3.31 16.42
CA TYR A 56 -9.85 2.04 16.10
C TYR A 56 -8.87 0.87 16.20
N ASP A 57 -9.31 -0.18 16.87
CA ASP A 57 -8.68 -1.49 16.77
C ASP A 57 -8.89 -2.05 15.36
N PHE A 58 -7.81 -2.46 14.70
CA PHE A 58 -7.87 -3.11 13.40
C PHE A 58 -7.00 -4.36 13.38
N TRP A 59 -7.46 -5.35 12.62
CA TRP A 59 -6.82 -6.66 12.51
C TRP A 59 -6.55 -6.95 11.04
N TYR A 60 -5.49 -7.71 10.78
CA TYR A 60 -5.11 -8.12 9.44
C TYR A 60 -5.21 -9.64 9.30
N PRO A 61 -6.41 -10.23 9.14
CA PRO A 61 -6.58 -11.69 9.11
C PRO A 61 -5.78 -12.40 8.01
N LEU A 62 -5.61 -11.74 6.86
CA LEU A 62 -4.82 -12.27 5.74
C LEU A 62 -3.30 -12.13 5.94
N TRP A 63 -2.88 -11.58 7.08
CA TRP A 63 -1.50 -11.48 7.51
C TRP A 63 -1.19 -12.44 8.67
N ASP A 64 -2.14 -13.32 9.01
CA ASP A 64 -1.90 -14.36 10.00
C ASP A 64 -0.72 -15.24 9.58
N ARG A 65 0.07 -15.66 10.57
CA ARG A 65 1.28 -16.45 10.33
C ARG A 65 0.95 -17.76 9.62
N GLU A 66 -0.09 -18.48 10.04
CA GLU A 66 -0.44 -19.77 9.42
C GLU A 66 -0.85 -19.58 7.96
N PHE A 67 -1.56 -18.48 7.67
CA PHE A 67 -1.95 -18.12 6.31
C PHE A 67 -0.72 -17.78 5.45
N MET A 68 0.21 -16.97 5.96
CA MET A 68 1.43 -16.62 5.25
C MET A 68 2.32 -17.84 5.02
N ASP A 69 2.51 -18.68 6.05
CA ASP A 69 3.28 -19.92 5.97
C ASP A 69 2.70 -20.85 4.91
N PHE A 70 1.36 -20.99 4.83
CA PHE A 70 0.71 -21.74 3.75
C PHE A 70 1.11 -21.20 2.36
N TRP A 71 1.04 -19.88 2.13
CA TRP A 71 1.35 -19.29 0.82
C TRP A 71 2.80 -19.47 0.39
N THR A 72 3.74 -19.60 1.33
CA THR A 72 5.14 -19.93 0.99
C THR A 72 5.28 -21.32 0.36
N THR A 73 4.33 -22.22 0.59
CA THR A 73 4.34 -23.59 0.04
C THR A 73 3.62 -23.71 -1.31
N VAL A 74 2.88 -22.67 -1.72
CA VAL A 74 2.03 -22.72 -2.92
C VAL A 74 2.88 -22.49 -4.18
N PRO A 75 2.80 -23.36 -5.19
CA PRO A 75 3.49 -23.15 -6.48
C PRO A 75 3.07 -21.84 -7.17
N LEU A 76 4.01 -21.24 -7.91
CA LEU A 76 3.79 -19.95 -8.59
C LEU A 76 2.55 -19.97 -9.52
N GLU A 77 2.30 -21.08 -10.21
CA GLU A 77 1.13 -21.26 -11.09
C GLU A 77 -0.22 -21.06 -10.39
N HIS A 78 -0.28 -21.28 -9.07
CA HIS A 78 -1.47 -21.11 -8.24
C HIS A 78 -1.52 -19.74 -7.54
N ARG A 79 -0.36 -19.09 -7.38
CA ARG A 79 -0.23 -17.70 -6.89
C ARG A 79 -0.48 -16.67 -7.98
N PHE A 80 -0.12 -16.98 -9.23
CA PHE A 80 -0.29 -16.09 -10.37
C PHE A 80 -1.74 -15.65 -10.51
N GLU A 81 -1.96 -14.34 -10.63
CA GLU A 81 -3.28 -13.70 -10.66
C GLU A 81 -4.19 -14.13 -9.49
N ARG A 82 -3.59 -14.58 -8.37
CA ARG A 82 -4.30 -15.07 -7.18
C ARG A 82 -5.28 -16.21 -7.50
N SER A 83 -5.02 -17.00 -8.54
CA SER A 83 -5.98 -17.96 -9.09
C SER A 83 -6.53 -18.97 -8.08
N LEU A 84 -5.67 -19.52 -7.20
CA LEU A 84 -6.09 -20.43 -6.14
C LEU A 84 -6.99 -19.72 -5.11
N PHE A 85 -6.59 -18.51 -4.70
CA PHE A 85 -7.33 -17.73 -3.72
C PHE A 85 -8.70 -17.32 -4.25
N GLU A 86 -8.77 -16.81 -5.49
CA GLU A 86 -10.03 -16.41 -6.11
C GLU A 86 -10.99 -17.59 -6.21
N ARG A 87 -10.50 -18.76 -6.66
CA ARG A 87 -11.33 -19.96 -6.75
C ARG A 87 -11.86 -20.38 -5.37
N TYR A 88 -11.01 -20.35 -4.35
CA TYR A 88 -11.40 -20.70 -2.99
C TYR A 88 -12.42 -19.71 -2.40
N VAL A 89 -12.20 -18.41 -2.56
CA VAL A 89 -13.14 -17.38 -2.07
C VAL A 89 -14.48 -17.50 -2.78
N ARG A 90 -14.49 -17.74 -4.10
CA ARG A 90 -15.74 -17.96 -4.85
C ARG A 90 -16.49 -19.18 -4.36
N SER A 91 -15.81 -20.30 -4.06
CA SER A 91 -16.49 -21.48 -3.52
C SER A 91 -17.04 -21.23 -2.12
N VAL A 92 -16.25 -20.61 -1.23
CA VAL A 92 -16.72 -20.27 0.13
C VAL A 92 -17.92 -19.33 0.08
N TYR A 93 -17.90 -18.35 -0.83
CA TYR A 93 -19.02 -17.44 -1.02
C TYR A 93 -20.26 -18.16 -1.60
N ALA A 94 -20.09 -19.03 -2.59
CA ALA A 94 -21.17 -19.84 -3.16
C ALA A 94 -21.87 -20.66 -2.06
N ASP A 95 -21.08 -21.36 -1.25
CA ASP A 95 -21.58 -22.19 -0.15
C ASP A 95 -22.28 -21.36 0.92
N ALA A 96 -21.70 -20.23 1.31
CA ALA A 96 -22.26 -19.34 2.33
C ALA A 96 -23.55 -18.63 1.87
N ALA A 97 -23.64 -18.27 0.59
CA ALA A 97 -24.78 -17.59 -0.01
C ALA A 97 -25.86 -18.56 -0.54
N GLY A 98 -25.56 -19.86 -0.62
CA GLY A 98 -26.45 -20.85 -1.22
C GLY A 98 -26.63 -20.66 -2.73
N LEU A 99 -25.59 -20.16 -3.41
CA LEU A 99 -25.59 -19.85 -4.84
C LEU A 99 -24.85 -20.93 -5.63
N SER A 100 -25.20 -21.06 -6.91
CA SER A 100 -24.39 -21.81 -7.86
C SER A 100 -23.12 -21.04 -8.25
N MET A 101 -22.10 -21.76 -8.73
CA MET A 101 -20.85 -21.13 -9.19
C MET A 101 -21.06 -20.16 -10.35
N ASP A 102 -22.08 -20.38 -11.19
CA ASP A 102 -22.41 -19.49 -12.31
C ASP A 102 -22.94 -18.13 -11.80
N GLU A 103 -23.83 -18.15 -10.79
CA GLU A 103 -24.35 -16.92 -10.14
C GLU A 103 -23.25 -16.14 -9.40
N VAL A 104 -22.31 -16.85 -8.80
CA VAL A 104 -21.13 -16.24 -8.18
C VAL A 104 -20.24 -15.58 -9.22
N GLN A 105 -20.00 -16.23 -10.36
CA GLN A 105 -19.17 -15.67 -11.43
C GLN A 105 -19.74 -14.35 -11.97
N GLU A 106 -21.07 -14.23 -12.06
CA GLU A 106 -21.73 -12.98 -12.44
C GLU A 106 -21.51 -11.85 -11.42
N THR A 107 -21.49 -12.19 -10.12
CA THR A 107 -21.31 -11.24 -9.02
C THR A 107 -19.87 -10.69 -8.96
N PHE A 108 -18.87 -11.52 -9.23
CA PHE A 108 -17.45 -11.16 -9.16
C PHE A 108 -16.91 -10.48 -10.42
N HIS A 109 -17.75 -10.02 -11.35
CA HIS A 109 -17.29 -9.21 -12.49
C HIS A 109 -16.80 -7.82 -12.03
N GLU A 110 -15.52 -7.73 -11.65
CA GLU A 110 -14.85 -6.55 -11.10
C GLU A 110 -14.82 -5.33 -12.03
N ARG A 111 -14.98 -5.54 -13.35
CA ARG A 111 -15.13 -4.45 -14.33
C ARG A 111 -16.23 -4.80 -15.31
N SER A 112 -17.14 -3.85 -15.53
CA SER A 112 -18.12 -4.01 -16.59
C SER A 112 -17.40 -4.22 -17.94
N PRO A 113 -17.78 -5.24 -18.74
CA PRO A 113 -17.09 -5.56 -20.00
C PRO A 113 -16.99 -4.40 -20.98
N TRP A 114 -17.80 -3.34 -20.85
CA TRP A 114 -17.70 -2.15 -21.67
C TRP A 114 -16.54 -1.23 -21.28
N VAL A 115 -16.20 -1.14 -19.98
CA VAL A 115 -15.10 -0.29 -19.49
C VAL A 115 -13.77 -0.80 -20.03
N SER A 116 -13.54 -2.11 -19.95
CA SER A 116 -12.32 -2.74 -20.48
C SER A 116 -12.22 -2.63 -22.01
N ARG A 117 -13.36 -2.64 -22.73
CA ARG A 117 -13.40 -2.43 -24.19
C ARG A 117 -13.06 -0.99 -24.58
N ILE A 118 -13.56 -0.01 -23.84
CA ILE A 118 -13.23 1.41 -24.08
C ILE A 118 -11.76 1.68 -23.75
N GLU A 119 -11.28 1.19 -22.62
CA GLU A 119 -9.87 1.32 -22.21
C GLU A 119 -8.93 0.74 -23.27
N LYS A 120 -9.26 -0.45 -23.80
CA LYS A 120 -8.50 -1.12 -24.86
C LYS A 120 -8.59 -0.42 -26.23
N ALA A 121 -9.74 0.18 -26.54
CA ALA A 121 -9.91 0.97 -27.76
C ALA A 121 -9.12 2.29 -27.70
N LEU A 122 -9.01 2.89 -26.51
CA LEU A 122 -8.28 4.14 -26.30
C LEU A 122 -6.78 3.93 -26.12
N SER A 123 -6.34 2.78 -25.57
CA SER A 123 -4.93 2.51 -25.25
C SER A 123 -3.97 2.53 -26.43
N GLY A 124 -4.49 2.42 -27.66
CA GLY A 124 -3.71 2.53 -28.91
C GLY A 124 -3.85 3.88 -29.63
N THR A 125 -4.50 4.87 -29.03
CA THR A 125 -4.78 6.16 -29.67
C THR A 125 -4.07 7.32 -28.96
N PRO A 126 -3.73 8.41 -29.67
CA PRO A 126 -3.19 9.63 -29.05
C PRO A 126 -4.15 10.31 -28.06
N LEU A 127 -5.41 9.85 -28.00
CA LEU A 127 -6.43 10.39 -27.13
C LEU A 127 -6.42 9.77 -25.73
N LYS A 128 -5.62 8.71 -25.48
CA LYS A 128 -5.50 8.10 -24.16
C LYS A 128 -5.12 9.12 -23.09
N ASP A 129 -4.00 9.81 -23.27
CA ASP A 129 -3.48 10.72 -22.24
C ASP A 129 -4.39 11.95 -22.03
N PRO A 130 -4.93 12.61 -23.08
CA PRO A 130 -5.91 13.68 -22.91
C PRO A 130 -7.20 13.23 -22.21
N VAL A 131 -7.73 12.06 -22.57
CA VAL A 131 -8.96 11.52 -21.96
C VAL A 131 -8.72 11.11 -20.51
N GLU A 132 -7.59 10.46 -20.22
CA GLU A 132 -7.21 10.10 -18.86
C GLU A 132 -6.98 11.35 -17.99
N GLN A 133 -6.38 12.40 -18.56
CA GLN A 133 -6.17 13.68 -17.89
C GLN A 133 -7.48 14.41 -17.64
N LEU A 134 -8.40 14.42 -18.60
CA LEU A 134 -9.74 15.03 -18.44
C LEU A 134 -10.58 14.24 -17.42
N TYR A 135 -10.56 12.91 -17.50
CA TYR A 135 -11.20 12.00 -16.54
C TYR A 135 -10.68 12.29 -15.14
N ARG A 136 -9.35 12.31 -14.94
CA ARG A 136 -8.74 12.60 -13.64
C ARG A 136 -9.05 14.02 -13.14
N HIS A 137 -9.20 14.98 -14.03
CA HIS A 137 -9.57 16.36 -13.69
C HIS A 137 -11.05 16.53 -13.31
N HIS A 138 -11.95 15.71 -13.88
CA HIS A 138 -13.39 15.75 -13.59
C HIS A 138 -13.85 14.75 -12.51
N ILE A 139 -13.14 13.64 -12.33
CA ILE A 139 -13.55 12.48 -11.50
C ILE A 139 -12.61 12.27 -10.30
N SER A 140 -11.71 13.21 -10.00
CA SER A 140 -11.12 13.31 -8.66
C SER A 140 -11.78 14.48 -7.95
N PRO A 141 -13.01 14.34 -7.39
CA PRO A 141 -13.57 15.41 -6.60
C PRO A 141 -12.67 15.61 -5.36
N ARG A 142 -12.67 16.83 -4.84
CA ARG A 142 -12.05 17.13 -3.54
C ARG A 142 -12.95 16.51 -2.47
N GLU A 143 -12.84 15.21 -2.28
CA GLU A 143 -13.73 14.44 -1.39
C GLU A 143 -13.15 14.41 0.02
N TYR A 144 -13.22 15.54 0.73
CA TYR A 144 -12.86 15.54 2.15
C TYR A 144 -13.78 14.62 2.96
N ASP A 145 -15.09 14.68 2.69
CA ASP A 145 -16.12 13.95 3.44
C ASP A 145 -16.25 12.48 3.03
N ASP A 146 -16.06 12.16 1.75
CA ASP A 146 -16.20 10.80 1.26
C ASP A 146 -14.91 9.97 1.39
N ASN A 147 -13.80 10.61 1.76
CA ASN A 147 -12.52 9.94 1.95
C ASN A 147 -11.96 10.16 3.36
N PRO A 148 -12.07 9.15 4.25
CA PRO A 148 -11.68 9.29 5.66
C PRO A 148 -10.19 9.55 5.86
N ILE A 149 -9.35 9.32 4.84
CA ILE A 149 -7.91 9.61 4.87
C ILE A 149 -7.65 11.11 5.07
N TRP A 150 -8.54 11.99 4.58
CA TRP A 150 -8.38 13.44 4.75
C TRP A 150 -8.83 13.95 6.11
N GLY A 151 -9.54 13.15 6.91
CA GLY A 151 -9.95 13.53 8.26
C GLY A 151 -8.80 13.73 9.25
N ILE A 152 -7.55 13.44 8.84
CA ILE A 152 -6.35 13.77 9.63
C ILE A 152 -6.08 15.26 9.76
N MET A 153 -6.61 16.08 8.85
CA MET A 153 -6.50 17.55 8.87
C MET A 153 -7.88 18.14 9.04
N ASP A 154 -8.00 19.30 9.69
CA ASP A 154 -9.28 20.00 9.73
C ASP A 154 -9.69 20.48 8.33
N ARG A 155 -11.00 20.73 8.15
CA ARG A 155 -11.53 21.16 6.85
C ARG A 155 -10.88 22.43 6.33
N ASP A 156 -10.64 23.41 7.20
CA ASP A 156 -10.07 24.68 6.76
C ASP A 156 -8.63 24.46 6.29
N GLN A 157 -7.85 23.62 6.98
CA GLN A 157 -6.50 23.24 6.58
C GLN A 157 -6.50 22.43 5.27
N PHE A 158 -7.46 21.51 5.09
CA PHE A 158 -7.64 20.77 3.83
C PHE A 158 -7.91 21.71 2.66
N ASP A 159 -8.88 22.61 2.78
CA ASP A 159 -9.26 23.53 1.72
C ASP A 159 -8.12 24.47 1.32
N ARG A 160 -7.24 24.82 2.26
CA ARG A 160 -6.04 25.62 2.01
C ARG A 160 -4.91 24.82 1.34
N LEU A 161 -4.65 23.60 1.80
CA LEU A 161 -3.45 22.84 1.41
C LEU A 161 -3.68 21.88 0.24
N GLN A 162 -4.85 21.26 0.14
CA GLN A 162 -5.13 20.23 -0.86
C GLN A 162 -5.55 20.84 -2.19
N SER A 163 -4.66 20.75 -3.18
CA SER A 163 -4.93 21.22 -4.54
C SER A 163 -5.55 20.15 -5.45
N GLY A 164 -5.65 18.90 -4.99
CA GLY A 164 -6.05 17.72 -5.77
C GLY A 164 -4.87 17.00 -6.43
N ARG A 165 -3.63 17.46 -6.18
CA ARG A 165 -2.40 16.88 -6.74
C ARG A 165 -1.54 16.19 -5.71
N GLN A 166 -1.75 16.48 -4.42
CA GLN A 166 -0.96 15.94 -3.33
C GLN A 166 -1.60 14.64 -2.81
N VAL A 167 -0.78 13.61 -2.65
CA VAL A 167 -1.15 12.40 -1.91
C VAL A 167 -0.97 12.66 -0.41
N ILE A 168 -1.77 11.98 0.42
CA ILE A 168 -1.73 12.13 1.89
C ILE A 168 -0.32 11.98 2.48
N HIS A 169 0.48 11.07 1.90
CA HIS A 169 1.84 10.79 2.35
C HIS A 169 2.76 12.01 2.27
N ALA A 170 2.55 12.92 1.31
CA ALA A 170 3.33 14.14 1.21
C ALA A 170 3.15 15.02 2.44
N PHE A 171 1.91 15.18 2.92
CA PHE A 171 1.63 15.93 4.14
C PHE A 171 2.17 15.24 5.40
N ARG A 172 2.13 13.90 5.46
CA ARG A 172 2.75 13.16 6.58
C ARG A 172 4.27 13.31 6.64
N VAL A 173 4.93 13.31 5.48
CA VAL A 173 6.38 13.59 5.44
C VAL A 173 6.66 15.00 5.96
N LEU A 174 5.85 15.99 5.58
CA LEU A 174 6.00 17.36 6.09
C LEU A 174 5.78 17.43 7.61
N GLU A 175 4.81 16.70 8.15
CA GLU A 175 4.60 16.61 9.60
C GLU A 175 5.80 15.98 10.31
N LEU A 176 6.30 14.84 9.81
CA LEU A 176 7.49 14.17 10.37
C LEU A 176 8.74 15.05 10.34
N LEU A 177 8.86 15.89 9.31
CA LEU A 177 9.93 16.88 9.19
C LEU A 177 9.70 18.14 10.06
N GLY A 178 8.62 18.18 10.85
CA GLY A 178 8.25 19.33 11.67
C GLY A 178 7.91 20.58 10.86
N ARG A 179 7.48 20.40 9.60
CA ARG A 179 7.13 21.49 8.67
C ARG A 179 5.65 21.88 8.74
N MET A 180 4.83 20.98 9.25
CA MET A 180 3.42 21.18 9.52
C MET A 180 2.99 20.37 10.76
N SER A 181 1.84 20.71 11.31
CA SER A 181 1.17 19.97 12.37
C SER A 181 -0.31 19.86 12.02
N PHE A 182 -0.87 18.66 12.22
CA PHE A 182 -2.31 18.41 12.14
C PHE A 182 -3.02 18.74 13.47
N SER A 183 -2.32 18.68 14.61
CA SER A 183 -2.87 19.01 15.92
C SER A 183 -1.85 19.68 16.86
N PRO A 184 -2.03 20.96 17.24
CA PRO A 184 -3.03 21.87 16.71
C PRO A 184 -2.78 22.12 15.21
N PRO A 185 -3.84 22.38 14.42
CA PRO A 185 -3.69 22.64 13.01
C PRO A 185 -2.91 23.93 12.79
N THR A 186 -1.95 23.87 11.86
CA THR A 186 -1.08 25.01 11.51
C THR A 186 -1.18 25.29 10.02
N ASP A 187 -0.88 26.52 9.62
CA ASP A 187 -0.97 26.94 8.21
C ASP A 187 0.00 26.24 7.27
N GLY A 188 0.98 25.50 7.80
CA GLY A 188 1.94 24.70 7.04
C GLY A 188 2.87 25.54 6.15
N TYR A 189 4.07 25.83 6.67
CA TYR A 189 5.40 25.92 6.03
C TYR A 189 6.28 26.82 6.91
N ILE A 190 6.93 26.27 7.94
CA ILE A 190 7.99 27.03 8.64
C ILE A 190 9.34 26.80 7.94
N SER A 191 9.75 27.86 7.23
CA SER A 191 11.09 28.25 6.75
C SER A 191 11.78 27.31 5.74
N ARG A 192 12.17 27.85 4.58
CA ARG A 192 13.12 27.21 3.63
C ARG A 192 14.53 27.01 4.22
N ASP A 193 14.76 27.41 5.48
CA ASP A 193 16.09 27.57 6.10
C ASP A 193 16.43 26.55 7.19
N ARG A 194 15.59 25.52 7.43
CA ARG A 194 16.03 24.35 8.21
C ARG A 194 16.55 23.29 7.25
N GLU A 195 17.84 22.99 7.27
CA GLU A 195 18.39 21.86 6.51
C GLU A 195 17.77 20.54 6.99
N VAL A 196 17.41 19.67 6.04
CA VAL A 196 17.03 18.29 6.36
C VAL A 196 18.32 17.52 6.60
N THR A 197 18.65 17.26 7.87
CA THR A 197 19.87 16.54 8.26
C THR A 197 19.64 15.03 8.29
N THR A 198 20.71 14.24 8.16
CA THR A 198 20.69 12.76 8.24
C THR A 198 20.14 12.23 9.56
N GLU A 199 20.30 12.97 10.67
CA GLU A 199 19.67 12.67 11.96
C GLU A 199 18.13 12.70 11.91
N THR A 200 17.55 13.56 11.07
CA THR A 200 16.10 13.71 10.94
C THR A 200 15.50 12.47 10.25
N VAL A 201 16.23 11.89 9.29
CA VAL A 201 15.89 10.63 8.63
C VAL A 201 16.09 9.44 9.57
N GLY A 202 17.08 9.48 10.47
CA GLY A 202 17.33 8.43 11.46
C GLY A 202 16.16 8.15 12.41
N ARG A 203 15.31 9.16 12.70
CA ARG A 203 14.10 9.02 13.54
C ARG A 203 12.94 8.27 12.88
N SER A 204 13.01 8.04 11.56
CA SER A 204 12.01 7.25 10.83
C SER A 204 12.29 5.75 10.80
N ARG A 205 13.30 5.28 11.55
CA ARG A 205 13.40 3.85 11.86
C ARG A 205 12.15 3.44 12.63
N PRO A 206 11.46 2.36 12.25
CA PRO A 206 10.50 1.75 13.16
C PRO A 206 11.24 1.43 14.47
N PRO A 207 10.62 1.64 15.64
CA PRO A 207 11.25 1.26 16.89
C PRO A 207 11.66 -0.21 16.78
N SER A 208 12.90 -0.53 17.15
CA SER A 208 13.45 -1.89 17.16
C SER A 208 12.76 -2.82 18.18
N ALA A 209 11.57 -2.46 18.65
CA ALA A 209 10.84 -3.08 19.74
C ALA A 209 9.38 -3.29 19.34
N LEU A 210 9.14 -4.24 18.44
CA LEU A 210 7.82 -4.86 18.24
C LEU A 210 7.92 -6.40 18.17
N MET A 211 9.01 -6.97 18.68
CA MET A 211 9.04 -8.38 19.06
C MET A 211 9.16 -8.40 20.57
N PRO A 212 8.19 -8.96 21.32
CA PRO A 212 8.45 -9.34 22.71
C PRO A 212 9.62 -10.33 22.67
N THR A 213 10.68 -10.03 23.41
CA THR A 213 11.65 -11.06 23.78
C THR A 213 10.92 -12.02 24.70
N ASP A 214 10.97 -13.33 24.39
CA ASP A 214 10.32 -14.45 25.10
C ASP A 214 10.80 -14.65 26.56
N GLU A 215 11.13 -13.60 27.31
CA GLU A 215 11.65 -13.69 28.68
C GLU A 215 10.62 -13.43 29.80
N ASP A 216 9.39 -13.00 29.49
CA ASP A 216 8.40 -12.65 30.53
C ASP A 216 7.20 -13.61 30.65
N THR A 217 7.34 -14.88 30.26
CA THR A 217 6.33 -15.92 30.54
C THR A 217 6.87 -17.01 31.46
N GLU A 218 7.42 -16.63 32.60
CA GLU A 218 7.67 -17.57 33.70
C GLU A 218 7.50 -16.89 35.06
N GLN A 219 6.30 -16.33 35.30
CA GLN A 219 5.77 -16.07 36.65
C GLN A 219 4.32 -15.55 36.59
N ALA A 220 3.35 -16.46 36.53
CA ALA A 220 2.01 -16.32 37.12
C ALA A 220 1.30 -17.69 37.12
#